data_AF-A0A9P8F248-F1
#
_entry.id   AF-A0A9P8F248-F1
#
_cell.length_a   1.000
_cell.length_b   1.000
_cell.length_c   1.000
_cell.angle_alpha   90.00
_cell.angle_beta   90.00
_cell.angle_gamma   90.00
#
_symmetry.space_group_name_H-M   'P 1'
#
loop_
_entity.id
_entity.type
_entity.pdbx_description
1 polymer ?
#
loop_
_entity_poly.entity_id
_entity_poly.type
_entity_poly.pdbx_seq_one_letter_code
_entity_poly.pdbx_strand_id
1 'polypeptide(L)'
;MPSATSSSLDIIVIGAGLGGLAAAISCALGGHNVTVLEQARELAEIGAGLQITPNASRLFQQWGIDKVLEPLAAEPTFLAVHRYSDGKVLALQQDFDKKIRAKYGAPF
;
A
#
# COMPACT_ATOMS: atom_id res chain seq x y z
N MET A 1 25.40 -4.57 27.71
CA MET A 1 24.50 -4.95 26.61
C MET A 1 25.35 -5.01 25.35
N PRO A 2 25.58 -6.16 24.70
CA PRO A 2 26.34 -6.17 23.47
C PRO A 2 25.53 -5.43 22.40
N SER A 3 26.12 -4.33 21.90
CA SER A 3 25.64 -3.57 20.75
C SER A 3 25.62 -4.49 19.54
N ALA A 4 24.43 -4.82 19.02
CA ALA A 4 24.32 -5.54 17.77
C ALA A 4 24.89 -4.64 16.67
N THR A 5 26.04 -5.01 16.12
CA THR A 5 26.58 -4.38 14.92
C THR A 5 25.60 -4.62 13.80
N SER A 6 24.78 -3.61 13.48
CA SER A 6 23.97 -3.59 12.26
C SER A 6 24.92 -3.71 11.08
N SER A 7 25.05 -4.93 10.55
CA SER A 7 25.78 -5.16 9.32
C SER A 7 24.80 -4.93 8.18
N SER A 8 25.13 -3.96 7.34
CA SER A 8 24.40 -3.75 6.09
C SER A 8 24.56 -4.98 5.20
N LEU A 9 23.49 -5.36 4.50
CA LEU A 9 23.47 -6.46 3.53
C LEU A 9 23.30 -5.85 2.15
N ASP A 10 23.93 -6.46 1.15
CA ASP A 10 23.65 -6.17 -0.25
C ASP A 10 22.56 -7.14 -0.75
N ILE A 11 21.40 -6.59 -1.09
CA ILE A 11 20.19 -7.34 -1.45
C ILE A 11 19.82 -7.04 -2.89
N ILE A 12 19.60 -8.09 -3.69
CA ILE A 12 19.06 -7.97 -5.04
C ILE A 12 17.60 -8.43 -5.02
N VAL A 13 16.70 -7.57 -5.48
CA VAL A 13 15.27 -7.89 -5.69
C VAL A 13 15.03 -8.02 -7.19
N ILE A 14 14.50 -9.17 -7.62
CA ILE A 14 14.16 -9.42 -9.03
C ILE A 14 12.65 -9.18 -9.22
N GLY A 15 12.32 -8.15 -10.00
CA GLY A 15 10.97 -7.67 -10.29
C GLY A 15 10.64 -6.36 -9.55
N ALA A 16 10.22 -5.35 -10.30
CA ALA A 16 9.76 -4.05 -9.79
C ALA A 16 8.23 -3.92 -9.78
N GLY A 17 7.52 -5.03 -9.59
CA GLY A 17 6.09 -5.02 -9.25
C GLY A 17 5.85 -4.57 -7.80
N LEU A 18 4.57 -4.44 -7.41
CA LEU A 18 4.18 -3.99 -6.06
C LEU A 18 4.88 -4.74 -4.92
N GLY A 19 4.96 -6.08 -5.02
CA GLY A 19 5.62 -6.90 -4.00
C GLY A 19 7.14 -6.69 -3.96
N GLY A 20 7.79 -6.56 -5.12
CA GLY A 20 9.23 -6.32 -5.21
C GLY A 20 9.62 -4.94 -4.69
N LEU A 21 8.86 -3.90 -5.06
CA LEU A 21 9.07 -2.55 -4.54
C LEU A 21 8.79 -2.46 -3.04
N ALA A 22 7.73 -3.11 -2.54
CA ALA A 22 7.45 -3.18 -1.10
C ALA A 22 8.59 -3.83 -0.31
N ALA A 23 9.13 -4.95 -0.83
CA ALA A 23 10.28 -5.62 -0.24
C ALA A 23 11.53 -4.72 -0.27
N ALA A 24 11.80 -4.10 -1.42
CA ALA A 24 12.97 -3.24 -1.61
C ALA A 24 12.95 -2.03 -0.66
N ILE A 25 11.81 -1.33 -0.56
CA ILE A 25 11.63 -0.18 0.35
C ILE A 25 11.82 -0.64 1.80
N SER A 26 11.21 -1.75 2.19
CA SER A 26 11.29 -2.26 3.57
C SER A 26 12.73 -2.66 3.94
N CYS A 27 13.45 -3.33 3.04
CA CYS A 27 14.87 -3.67 3.23
C CYS A 27 15.75 -2.42 3.29
N ALA A 28 15.52 -1.44 2.43
CA ALA A 28 16.28 -0.18 2.41
C ALA A 28 16.08 0.62 3.71
N LEU A 29 14.84 0.73 4.19
CA LEU A 29 14.53 1.36 5.49
C LEU A 29 15.11 0.60 6.68
N GLY A 30 15.35 -0.70 6.53
CA GLY A 30 16.10 -1.53 7.49
C GLY A 30 17.60 -1.26 7.52
N GLY A 31 18.13 -0.40 6.64
CA GLY A 31 19.54 -0.04 6.58
C GLY A 31 20.39 -0.92 5.64
N HIS A 32 19.75 -1.65 4.73
CA HIS A 32 20.43 -2.49 3.74
C HIS A 32 20.61 -1.76 2.40
N ASN A 33 21.60 -2.17 1.62
CA ASN A 33 21.78 -1.72 0.25
C ASN A 33 20.93 -2.59 -0.67
N VAL A 34 20.02 -1.98 -1.44
CA VAL A 34 19.08 -2.74 -2.28
C VAL A 34 19.23 -2.35 -3.74
N THR A 35 19.39 -3.36 -4.60
CA THR A 35 19.31 -3.22 -6.06
C THR A 35 18.05 -3.92 -6.56
N VAL A 36 17.21 -3.21 -7.31
CA VAL A 36 16.02 -3.79 -7.95
C VAL A 36 16.30 -3.97 -9.44
N LEU A 37 16.05 -5.16 -9.97
CA LEU A 37 16.18 -5.48 -11.39
C LEU A 37 14.80 -5.79 -11.97
N GLU A 38 14.41 -5.11 -13.04
CA GLU A 38 13.14 -5.31 -13.73
C GLU A 38 13.41 -5.66 -15.21
N GLN A 39 12.61 -6.58 -15.74
CA GLN A 39 12.71 -6.99 -17.14
C GLN A 39 12.08 -5.95 -18.08
N ALA A 40 11.01 -5.29 -17.66
CA ALA A 40 10.37 -4.21 -18.40
C ALA A 40 11.31 -3.01 -18.57
N ARG A 41 11.28 -2.38 -19.75
CA ARG A 41 12.10 -1.19 -20.05
C ARG A 41 11.64 0.05 -19.29
N GLU A 42 10.38 0.08 -18.90
CA GLU A 42 9.75 1.16 -18.15
C GLU A 42 8.73 0.56 -17.18
N LEU A 43 8.52 1.24 -16.06
CA LEU A 43 7.42 0.91 -15.15
C LEU A 43 6.14 1.47 -15.77
N ALA A 44 5.25 0.57 -16.16
CA ALA A 44 3.96 0.92 -16.73
C ALA A 44 2.83 0.34 -15.88
N GLU A 45 1.80 1.14 -15.68
CA GLU A 45 0.57 0.70 -15.02
C GLU A 45 -0.43 0.18 -16.05
N ILE A 46 -1.28 -0.77 -15.62
CA ILE A 46 -2.36 -1.34 -16.45
C ILE A 46 -3.50 -0.31 -16.63
N GLY A 47 -3.51 0.80 -15.86
CA GLY A 47 -4.53 1.85 -15.92
C GLY A 47 -5.83 1.51 -15.22
N ALA A 48 -5.82 0.53 -14.30
CA ALA A 48 -6.98 0.13 -13.51
C ALA A 48 -6.87 0.61 -12.06
N GLY A 49 -8.01 0.95 -11.45
CA GLY A 49 -8.05 1.27 -10.02
C GLY A 49 -7.72 0.05 -9.16
N LEU A 50 -6.91 0.26 -8.12
CA LEU A 50 -6.57 -0.75 -7.12
C LEU A 50 -7.04 -0.27 -5.74
N GLN A 51 -7.74 -1.13 -5.03
CA GLN A 51 -8.22 -0.84 -3.69
C GLN A 51 -7.16 -1.21 -2.64
N ILE A 52 -6.80 -0.28 -1.75
CA ILE A 52 -5.73 -0.49 -0.75
C ILE A 52 -6.29 -0.41 0.67
N THR A 53 -6.64 -1.56 1.23
CA THR A 53 -7.25 -1.62 2.57
C THR A 53 -6.28 -1.19 3.70
N PRO A 54 -6.80 -0.90 4.92
CA PRO A 54 -6.01 -0.29 6.02
C PRO A 54 -4.78 -1.05 6.49
N ASN A 55 -4.73 -2.36 6.29
CA ASN A 55 -3.56 -3.19 6.58
C ASN A 55 -2.37 -2.86 5.68
N ALA A 56 -2.61 -2.46 4.42
CA ALA A 56 -1.58 -2.08 3.47
C ALA A 56 -1.31 -0.58 3.51
N SER A 57 -2.34 0.27 3.54
CA SER A 57 -2.16 1.74 3.53
C SER A 57 -1.37 2.26 4.74
N ARG A 58 -1.45 1.58 5.89
CA ARG A 58 -0.62 1.91 7.06
C ARG A 58 0.88 1.77 6.79
N LEU A 59 1.29 0.86 5.89
CA LEU A 59 2.71 0.72 5.52
C LEU A 59 3.20 1.95 4.76
N PHE A 60 2.34 2.67 4.05
CA PHE A 60 2.73 3.90 3.34
C PHE A 60 3.20 5.00 4.29
N GLN A 61 2.62 5.07 5.49
CA GLN A 61 3.08 5.99 6.54
C GLN A 61 4.48 5.57 7.06
N GLN A 62 4.70 4.27 7.24
CA GLN A 62 6.01 3.75 7.66
C GLN A 62 7.08 3.97 6.58
N TRP A 63 6.69 3.90 5.31
CA TRP A 63 7.55 4.16 4.17
C TRP A 63 7.71 5.66 3.85
N GLY A 64 6.96 6.54 4.52
CA GLY A 64 7.01 7.98 4.31
C GLY A 64 6.46 8.46 2.95
N ILE A 65 5.61 7.66 2.31
CA ILE A 65 5.02 7.97 0.99
C ILE A 65 3.54 8.34 1.07
N ASP A 66 2.92 8.24 2.26
CA ASP A 66 1.52 8.56 2.51
C ASP A 66 1.14 9.95 1.99
N LYS A 67 1.91 11.00 2.33
CA LYS A 67 1.62 12.38 1.90
C LYS A 67 1.71 12.60 0.40
N VAL A 68 2.47 11.75 -0.31
CA VAL A 68 2.58 11.80 -1.77
C VAL A 68 1.38 11.11 -2.41
N LEU A 69 0.89 10.01 -1.80
CA LEU A 69 -0.21 9.21 -2.33
C LEU A 69 -1.59 9.75 -1.97
N GLU A 70 -1.78 10.35 -0.78
CA GLU A 70 -3.05 10.91 -0.34
C GLU A 70 -3.74 11.83 -1.37
N PRO A 71 -3.06 12.83 -1.98
CA PRO A 71 -3.70 13.68 -2.98
C PRO A 71 -4.01 12.99 -4.32
N LEU A 72 -3.43 11.81 -4.57
CA LEU A 72 -3.65 11.01 -5.77
C LEU A 72 -4.71 9.92 -5.58
N ALA A 73 -5.05 9.61 -4.32
CA ALA A 73 -6.00 8.56 -3.96
C ALA A 73 -7.43 9.08 -3.87
N ALA A 74 -8.39 8.19 -4.12
CA ALA A 74 -9.81 8.43 -3.87
C ALA A 74 -10.24 7.68 -2.61
N GLU A 75 -10.35 8.39 -1.49
CA GLU A 75 -10.82 7.79 -0.23
C GLU A 75 -12.37 7.67 -0.24
N PRO A 76 -12.93 6.45 -0.14
CA PRO A 76 -14.37 6.26 -0.23
C PRO A 76 -15.10 6.70 1.05
N THR A 77 -16.07 7.60 0.90
CA THR A 77 -16.90 8.11 2.02
C THR A 77 -18.04 7.16 2.42
N PHE A 78 -18.42 6.23 1.54
CA PHE A 78 -19.38 5.17 1.84
C PHE A 78 -19.04 3.88 1.09
N LEU A 79 -19.58 2.76 1.58
CA LEU A 79 -19.52 1.46 0.90
C LEU A 79 -20.93 0.93 0.74
N ALA A 80 -21.29 0.53 -0.49
CA ALA A 80 -22.57 -0.09 -0.80
C ALA A 80 -22.37 -1.44 -1.50
N VAL A 81 -23.16 -2.42 -1.11
CA VAL A 81 -23.23 -3.72 -1.78
C VAL A 81 -24.58 -3.82 -2.46
N HIS A 82 -24.57 -3.99 -3.78
CA HIS A 82 -25.78 -4.11 -4.59
C HIS A 82 -25.97 -5.53 -5.09
N ARG A 83 -27.21 -5.99 -5.12
CA ARG A 83 -27.58 -7.20 -5.83
C ARG A 83 -27.50 -6.93 -7.34
N TYR A 84 -26.80 -7.81 -8.04
CA TYR A 84 -26.60 -7.69 -9.49
C TYR A 84 -27.91 -7.68 -10.30
N SER A 85 -28.89 -8.53 -9.94
CA SER A 85 -30.09 -8.76 -10.77
C SER A 85 -31.10 -7.60 -10.82
N ASP A 86 -31.19 -6.80 -9.76
CA ASP A 86 -32.22 -5.77 -9.60
C ASP A 86 -31.67 -4.44 -9.03
N GLY A 87 -30.36 -4.36 -8.82
CA GLY A 87 -29.69 -3.19 -8.23
C GLY A 87 -30.00 -2.94 -6.75
N LYS A 88 -30.76 -3.83 -6.09
CA LYS A 88 -31.19 -3.64 -4.70
C LYS A 88 -29.98 -3.51 -3.79
N VAL A 89 -29.97 -2.48 -2.93
CA VAL A 89 -28.97 -2.31 -1.88
C VAL A 89 -29.14 -3.43 -0.85
N LEU A 90 -28.11 -4.26 -0.70
CA LEU A 90 -28.03 -5.34 0.28
C LEU A 90 -27.34 -4.88 1.57
N ALA A 91 -26.37 -3.98 1.45
CA ALA A 91 -25.69 -3.36 2.57
C ALA A 91 -25.27 -1.93 2.20
N LEU A 92 -25.30 -1.04 3.18
CA LEU A 92 -24.82 0.34 3.05
C LEU A 92 -24.12 0.73 4.34
N GLN A 93 -22.88 1.21 4.21
CA GLN A 93 -22.11 1.79 5.30
C GLN A 93 -21.80 3.24 4.95
N GLN A 94 -22.49 4.16 5.63
CA GLN A 94 -22.17 5.60 5.61
C GLN A 94 -20.96 5.91 6.50
N ASP A 95 -20.31 7.05 6.25
CA ASP A 95 -19.12 7.53 6.98
C ASP A 95 -18.00 6.47 7.01
N PHE A 96 -17.77 5.82 5.87
CA PHE A 96 -16.88 4.67 5.77
C PHE A 96 -15.42 5.05 6.06
N ASP A 97 -14.93 6.11 5.41
CA ASP A 97 -13.64 6.76 5.67
C ASP A 97 -13.40 7.00 7.18
N LYS A 98 -14.34 7.68 7.85
CA LYS A 98 -14.23 8.02 9.28
C LYS A 98 -14.21 6.78 10.15
N LYS A 99 -15.09 5.81 9.89
CA LYS A 99 -15.16 4.55 10.65
C LYS A 99 -13.91 3.70 10.46
N ILE A 100 -13.38 3.63 9.24
CA ILE A 100 -12.15 2.91 8.94
C ILE A 100 -10.97 3.54 9.67
N ARG A 101 -10.79 4.87 9.57
CA ARG A 101 -9.73 5.59 10.28
C ARG A 101 -9.85 5.44 11.80
N ALA A 102 -11.06 5.54 12.35
CA ALA A 102 -11.28 5.34 13.79
C ALA A 102 -10.92 3.92 14.26
N LYS A 103 -11.24 2.90 13.46
CA LYS A 103 -11.01 1.50 13.81
C LYS A 103 -9.56 1.05 13.59
N TYR A 104 -8.92 1.54 12.53
CA TYR A 104 -7.64 1.02 12.05
C TYR A 104 -6.53 2.06 12.03
N GLY A 105 -6.76 3.32 12.39
CA GLY A 105 -5.72 4.37 12.38
C GLY A 105 -5.07 4.63 11.03
N ALA A 106 -5.64 4.12 9.94
CA ALA A 106 -5.16 4.23 8.57
C ALA A 106 -6.35 4.26 7.60
N PRO A 107 -6.24 4.94 6.44
CA PRO A 107 -7.31 5.05 5.45
C PRO A 107 -7.57 3.74 4.71
N PHE A 108 -8.71 3.69 4.02
CA PHE A 108 -9.03 2.68 3.01
C PHE A 108 -8.57 3.13 1.62
#